data_AF-A0A314YZC6-F1
#
_entry.id   AF-A0A314YZC6-F1
#
_cell.length_a   1.000
_cell.length_b   1.000
_cell.length_c   1.000
_cell.angle_alpha   90.00
_cell.angle_beta   90.00
_cell.angle_gamma   90.00
#
_symmetry.space_group_name_H-M   'P 1'
#
loop_
_entity.id
_entity.type
_entity.pdbx_description
1 polymer ?
#
loop_
_entity_poly.entity_id
_entity_poly.type
_entity_poly.pdbx_seq_one_letter_code
_entity_poly.pdbx_strand_id
1 'polypeptide(L)'
;MLVLFETPAGFALFKVLNEGKLSQVEDLWKEFSSAESARQVVKLKAFSKFENTSEALEAATLLIDSKPSKGLRKFLRAHCSGETLAVADSKLGNVIKEKLKIDCVHNNSLWS
;
A
#
# COMPACT_ATOMS: atom_id res chain seq x y z
N MET A 1 -9.39 2.68 -6.90
CA MET A 1 -7.94 2.63 -6.62
C MET A 1 -7.68 2.13 -5.20
N LEU A 2 -6.63 1.35 -5.00
CA LEU A 2 -6.16 0.84 -3.71
C LEU A 2 -4.84 1.48 -3.32
N VAL A 3 -4.57 1.62 -2.02
CA VAL A 3 -3.30 2.11 -1.48
C VAL A 3 -2.69 0.99 -0.63
N LEU A 4 -1.44 0.61 -0.95
CA LEU A 4 -0.65 -0.30 -0.14
C LEU A 4 0.00 0.48 1.01
N PHE A 5 -0.16 -0.03 2.22
CA PHE A 5 0.54 0.46 3.40
C PHE A 5 1.34 -0.68 4.02
N GLU A 6 2.64 -0.44 4.17
CA GLU A 6 3.58 -1.38 4.77
C GLU A 6 3.82 -0.94 6.21
N THR A 7 3.53 -1.82 7.16
CA THR A 7 3.67 -1.53 8.59
C THR A 7 4.53 -2.60 9.24
N PRO A 8 5.20 -2.32 10.38
CA PRO A 8 5.95 -3.34 11.11
C PRO A 8 5.06 -4.50 11.58
N ALA A 9 3.74 -4.31 11.66
CA ALA A 9 2.78 -5.34 12.04
C ALA A 9 2.26 -6.16 10.85
N GLY A 10 2.45 -5.71 9.61
CA GLY A 10 1.90 -6.37 8.42
C GLY A 10 1.62 -5.43 7.25
N PHE A 11 0.87 -5.95 6.27
CA PHE A 11 0.46 -5.21 5.08
C PHE A 11 -1.01 -4.83 5.16
N ALA A 12 -1.31 -3.57 4.87
CA ALA A 12 -2.66 -3.04 4.78
C ALA A 12 -2.98 -2.62 3.35
N LEU A 13 -4.20 -2.90 2.90
CA LEU A 13 -4.76 -2.34 1.69
C LEU A 13 -5.93 -1.45 2.07
N PHE A 14 -5.85 -0.21 1.64
CA PHE A 14 -6.91 0.77 1.80
C PHE A 14 -7.58 1.03 0.46
N LYS A 15 -8.91 0.98 0.43
CA LYS A 15 -9.70 1.44 -0.71
C LYS A 15 -9.95 2.92 -0.57
N VAL A 16 -9.62 3.68 -1.60
CA VAL A 16 -9.91 5.10 -1.66
C VAL A 16 -11.40 5.28 -1.89
N LEU A 17 -12.05 6.05 -1.03
CA LEU A 17 -13.48 6.38 -1.15
C LEU A 17 -13.72 7.67 -1.92
N ASN A 18 -12.79 8.63 -1.84
CA ASN A 18 -12.93 9.93 -2.46
C ASN A 18 -11.69 10.29 -3.28
N GLU A 19 -11.74 9.96 -4.58
CA GLU A 19 -10.63 10.21 -5.52
C GLU A 19 -10.39 11.71 -5.77
N GLY A 20 -11.40 12.57 -5.61
CA GLY A 20 -11.25 14.02 -5.74
C GLY A 20 -10.35 14.64 -4.66
N LYS A 21 -10.32 14.06 -3.46
CA LYS A 21 -9.39 14.46 -2.40
C LYS A 21 -7.96 13.96 -2.62
N LEU A 22 -7.78 12.91 -3.44
CA LEU A 22 -6.44 12.48 -3.81
C LEU A 22 -5.74 13.45 -4.75
N SER A 23 -6.48 14.26 -5.52
CA SER A 23 -5.91 15.25 -6.43
C SER A 23 -5.28 16.44 -5.71
N GLN A 24 -5.67 16.71 -4.46
CA GLN A 24 -5.05 17.72 -3.58
C GLN A 24 -4.01 17.05 -2.69
N VAL A 25 -2.97 16.50 -3.32
CA VAL A 25 -1.99 15.61 -2.68
C VAL A 25 -1.20 16.29 -1.56
N GLU A 26 -1.06 17.62 -1.61
CA GLU A 26 -0.28 18.41 -0.64
C GLU A 26 -0.86 18.38 0.79
N ASP A 27 -2.15 18.04 0.95
CA ASP A 27 -2.85 17.98 2.24
C ASP A 27 -3.30 16.57 2.63
N LEU A 28 -3.06 15.56 1.79
CA LEU A 28 -3.51 14.18 2.06
C LEU A 28 -2.97 13.62 3.36
N TRP A 29 -1.70 13.88 3.68
CA TRP A 29 -1.09 13.48 4.94
C TRP A 29 -1.82 14.08 6.17
N LYS A 30 -2.44 15.25 6.04
CA LYS A 30 -3.26 15.87 7.09
C LYS A 30 -4.54 15.07 7.33
N GLU A 31 -5.14 14.53 6.26
CA GLU A 31 -6.30 13.64 6.39
C GLU A 31 -5.92 12.30 7.04
N PHE A 32 -4.64 11.90 7.00
CA PHE A 32 -4.10 10.75 7.74
C PHE A 32 -3.58 11.09 9.14
N SER A 33 -3.66 12.35 9.58
CA SER A 33 -3.21 12.76 10.91
C SER A 33 -4.13 12.27 12.03
N SER A 34 -5.37 11.92 11.72
CA SER A 34 -6.31 11.31 12.66
C SER A 34 -7.03 10.11 12.05
N ALA A 35 -7.37 9.12 12.88
CA ALA A 35 -8.11 7.94 12.43
C ALA A 35 -9.52 8.29 11.91
N GLU A 36 -10.15 9.35 12.42
CA GLU A 36 -11.46 9.79 11.96
C GLU A 36 -11.40 10.44 10.58
N SER A 37 -10.46 11.36 10.36
CA SER A 37 -10.24 11.98 9.05
C SER A 37 -9.85 10.95 7.99
N ALA A 38 -8.99 9.98 8.35
CA ALA A 38 -8.54 8.95 7.43
C ALA A 38 -9.70 8.06 6.96
N ARG A 39 -10.65 7.74 7.86
CA ARG A 39 -11.86 6.94 7.54
C ARG A 39 -12.79 7.61 6.52
N GLN A 40 -12.75 8.94 6.41
CA GLN A 40 -13.55 9.69 5.42
C GLN A 40 -12.94 9.61 4.01
N VAL A 41 -11.62 9.42 3.91
CA VAL A 41 -10.88 9.42 2.64
C VAL A 41 -10.59 7.99 2.17
N VAL A 42 -10.28 7.10 3.10
CA VAL A 42 -9.93 5.70 2.84
C VAL A 42 -10.67 4.73 3.75
N LYS A 43 -10.92 3.53 3.24
CA LYS A 43 -11.50 2.42 4.00
C LYS A 43 -10.54 1.24 3.98
N LEU A 44 -10.28 0.64 5.15
CA LEU A 44 -9.49 -0.59 5.21
C LEU A 44 -10.23 -1.69 4.41
N LYS A 45 -9.58 -2.19 3.36
CA LYS A 45 -10.09 -3.27 2.51
C LYS A 45 -9.62 -4.62 3.01
N ALA A 46 -8.32 -4.72 3.33
CA ALA A 46 -7.72 -5.94 3.82
C ALA A 46 -6.50 -5.60 4.70
N PHE A 47 -6.23 -6.44 5.69
CA PHE A 47 -5.04 -6.37 6.51
C PHE A 47 -4.48 -7.76 6.73
N SER A 48 -3.19 -7.94 6.45
CA SER A 48 -2.46 -9.18 6.67
C SER A 48 -1.36 -8.91 7.68
N LYS A 49 -1.59 -9.32 8.93
CA LYS A 49 -0.56 -9.25 9.98
C LYS A 49 0.54 -10.28 9.74
N PHE A 50 1.76 -9.98 10.18
CA PHE A 50 2.83 -10.98 10.26
C PHE A 50 2.54 -11.95 11.41
N GLU A 51 2.81 -13.24 11.21
CA GLU A 51 2.59 -14.24 12.26
C GLU A 51 3.72 -14.24 13.30
N ASN A 52 4.94 -13.88 12.88
CA ASN A 52 6.12 -13.87 13.73
C ASN A 52 7.14 -12.81 13.30
N THR A 53 8.13 -12.61 14.16
CA THR A 53 9.21 -11.63 13.95
C THR A 53 10.08 -11.95 12.74
N SER A 54 10.23 -13.23 12.38
CA SER A 54 11.04 -13.63 11.23
C SER A 54 10.41 -13.19 9.91
N GLU A 55 9.08 -13.33 9.77
CA GLU A 55 8.35 -12.82 8.60
C GLU A 55 8.39 -11.29 8.54
N ALA A 56 8.22 -10.62 9.68
CA ALA A 56 8.29 -9.17 9.75
C ALA A 56 9.67 -8.65 9.33
N LEU A 57 10.74 -9.30 9.79
CA LEU A 57 12.11 -8.96 9.43
C LEU A 57 12.38 -9.23 7.94
N GLU A 58 12.01 -10.41 7.42
CA GLU A 58 12.16 -10.73 5.99
C GLU A 58 11.45 -9.70 5.11
N ALA A 59 10.20 -9.38 5.46
CA ALA A 59 9.42 -8.37 4.76
C ALA A 59 10.16 -7.02 4.79
N ALA A 60 10.55 -6.53 5.97
CA ALA A 60 11.26 -5.25 6.10
C ALA A 60 12.56 -5.21 5.27
N THR A 61 13.38 -6.26 5.31
CA THR A 61 14.61 -6.35 4.51
C THR A 61 14.31 -6.30 3.01
N LEU A 62 13.34 -7.09 2.55
CA LEU A 62 13.00 -7.10 1.12
C LEU A 62 12.42 -5.77 0.65
N LEU A 63 11.68 -5.07 1.52
CA LEU A 63 11.15 -3.74 1.20
C LEU A 63 12.26 -2.69 1.08
N ILE A 64 13.32 -2.77 1.89
CA ILE A 64 14.52 -1.91 1.74
C ILE A 64 15.17 -2.13 0.37
N ASP A 65 15.15 -3.36 -0.14
CA ASP A 65 15.60 -3.73 -1.50
C ASP A 65 14.56 -3.47 -2.60
N SER A 66 13.43 -2.79 -2.29
CA SER A 66 12.28 -2.56 -3.18
C SER A 66 11.72 -3.86 -3.80
N LYS A 67 11.75 -4.97 -3.07
CA LYS A 67 11.27 -6.29 -3.50
C LYS A 67 10.06 -6.73 -2.67
N PRO A 68 9.02 -7.28 -3.30
CA PRO A 68 7.89 -7.80 -2.55
C PRO A 68 8.19 -9.20 -2.00
N SER A 69 7.94 -9.40 -0.70
CA SER A 69 8.02 -10.71 -0.01
C SER A 69 6.99 -11.70 -0.53
N LYS A 70 7.16 -12.99 -0.22
CA LYS A 70 6.18 -14.03 -0.61
C LYS A 70 4.79 -13.72 -0.03
N GLY A 71 4.74 -13.28 1.23
CA GLY A 71 3.52 -12.85 1.91
C GLY A 71 2.83 -11.69 1.17
N LEU A 72 3.58 -10.63 0.85
CA LEU A 72 3.04 -9.47 0.12
C LEU A 72 2.46 -9.86 -1.24
N ARG A 73 3.17 -10.71 -2.01
CA ARG A 73 2.67 -11.18 -3.32
C ARG A 73 1.37 -11.97 -3.20
N LYS A 74 1.26 -12.84 -2.18
CA LYS A 74 0.03 -13.60 -1.92
C LYS A 74 -1.12 -12.68 -1.54
N PHE A 75 -0.85 -11.72 -0.65
CA PHE A 75 -1.81 -10.73 -0.19
C PHE A 75 -2.36 -9.85 -1.34
N LEU A 76 -1.47 -9.30 -2.18
CA LEU A 76 -1.88 -8.47 -3.32
C LEU A 76 -2.72 -9.26 -4.33
N ARG A 77 -2.34 -10.51 -4.66
CA ARG A 77 -3.14 -11.34 -5.56
C ARG A 77 -4.55 -11.63 -5.05
N ALA A 78 -4.70 -11.79 -3.74
CA ALA A 78 -5.99 -12.06 -3.12
C ALA A 78 -6.92 -10.83 -3.12
N HIS A 79 -6.37 -9.60 -3.09
CA HIS A 79 -7.16 -8.39 -2.77
C HIS A 79 -7.09 -7.25 -3.82
N CYS A 80 -6.17 -7.30 -4.78
CA CYS A 80 -5.94 -6.26 -5.81
C CYS A 80 -6.36 -6.67 -7.23
N SER A 81 -7.24 -7.65 -7.40
CA SER A 81 -7.72 -8.03 -8.74
C SER A 81 -8.56 -6.91 -9.37
N GLY A 82 -8.11 -6.39 -10.53
CA GLY A 82 -8.85 -5.41 -11.34
C GLY A 82 -8.82 -3.97 -10.84
N GLU A 83 -8.02 -3.64 -9.81
CA GLU A 83 -7.85 -2.26 -9.34
C GLU A 83 -6.39 -1.81 -9.45
N THR A 84 -6.19 -0.52 -9.73
CA THR A 84 -4.87 0.14 -9.65
C THR A 84 -4.40 0.24 -8.19
N LEU A 85 -3.12 -0.02 -7.96
CA LEU A 85 -2.45 -0.01 -6.66
C LEU A 85 -1.49 1.19 -6.53
N ALA A 86 -1.74 2.08 -5.59
CA ALA A 86 -0.81 3.11 -5.18
C ALA A 86 0.24 2.53 -4.23
N VAL A 87 1.51 2.79 -4.51
CA VAL A 87 2.67 2.31 -3.74
C VAL A 87 3.61 3.46 -3.41
N ALA A 88 4.23 3.40 -2.23
CA ALA A 88 5.19 4.42 -1.79
C ALA A 88 6.49 4.41 -2.59
N ASP A 89 6.98 3.23 -2.95
CA ASP A 89 8.20 3.06 -3.72
C ASP A 89 7.88 2.70 -5.18
N SER A 90 8.37 3.51 -6.13
CA SER A 90 8.16 3.31 -7.57
C SER A 90 8.82 2.04 -8.11
N LYS A 91 9.99 1.65 -7.58
CA LYS A 91 10.68 0.42 -7.97
C LYS A 91 9.90 -0.80 -7.49
N LEU A 92 9.39 -0.77 -6.26
CA LEU A 92 8.51 -1.81 -5.74
C LEU A 92 7.25 -1.96 -6.61
N GLY A 93 6.64 -0.83 -6.99
CA GLY A 93 5.52 -0.79 -7.94
C GLY A 93 5.83 -1.45 -9.27
N ASN A 94 6.98 -1.16 -9.86
CA ASN A 94 7.42 -1.78 -11.11
C ASN A 94 7.57 -3.30 -10.96
N VAL A 95 8.21 -3.76 -9.88
CA VAL A 95 8.37 -5.20 -9.62
C VAL A 95 7.01 -5.89 -9.41
N ILE A 96 6.08 -5.24 -8.71
CA ILE A 96 4.71 -5.73 -8.52
C ILE A 96 3.97 -5.80 -9.87
N LYS A 97 4.08 -4.76 -10.70
CA LYS A 97 3.46 -4.70 -12.03
C LYS A 97 3.98 -5.80 -12.95
N GLU A 98 5.28 -6.05 -12.95
CA GLU A 98 5.89 -7.11 -13.74
C GLU A 98 5.49 -8.52 -13.24
N LYS A 99 5.58 -8.77 -11.92
CA LYS A 99 5.37 -10.11 -11.34
C LYS A 99 3.92 -10.48 -11.12
N LEU A 100 3.06 -9.52 -10.80
CA LEU A 100 1.66 -9.75 -10.42
C LEU A 100 0.68 -9.21 -11.46
N LYS A 101 1.15 -8.50 -12.49
CA LYS A 101 0.30 -7.87 -13.53
C LYS A 101 -0.75 -6.92 -12.95
N ILE A 102 -0.43 -6.29 -11.81
CA ILE A 102 -1.26 -5.29 -11.14
C ILE A 102 -0.77 -3.92 -11.60
N ASP A 103 -1.68 -3.07 -12.08
CA ASP A 103 -1.31 -1.70 -12.44
C ASP A 103 -0.93 -0.92 -11.17
N CYS A 104 0.27 -0.34 -11.15
CA CYS A 104 0.80 0.35 -9.99
C CYS A 104 1.05 1.82 -10.31
N VAL A 105 0.69 2.70 -9.40
CA VAL A 105 0.92 4.15 -9.48
C VAL A 105 1.80 4.61 -8.33
N HIS A 106 2.72 5.51 -8.64
CA HIS A 106 3.56 6.19 -7.68
C HIS A 106 3.47 7.70 -7.94
N ASN A 107 3.07 8.51 -6.95
CA ASN A 107 3.00 9.96 -7.00
C ASN A 107 3.68 10.58 -5.77
N ASN A 108 4.88 11.12 -5.96
CA ASN A 108 5.80 11.57 -4.91
C ASN A 108 5.17 12.51 -3.86
N SER A 109 4.06 13.18 -4.22
CA SER A 109 3.32 14.06 -3.32
C SER A 109 2.55 13.32 -2.20
N LEU A 110 2.40 11.99 -2.25
CA LEU A 110 1.69 11.19 -1.24
C LEU A 110 2.54 10.83 -0.01
N TRP A 111 3.86 11.02 -0.06
CA TRP A 111 4.82 10.50 0.95
C TRP A 111 5.83 11.54 1.44
N SER A 112 5.58 12.82 1.18
CA SER A 112 6.43 13.91 1.61
C SER A 112 6.07 14.43 3.00
#